data_AF-A0A1B6G284-F1
#
_entry.id   AF-A0A1B6G284-F1
#
_cell.length_a   1.000
_cell.length_b   1.000
_cell.length_c   1.000
_cell.angle_alpha   90.00
_cell.angle_beta   90.00
_cell.angle_gamma   90.00
#
_symmetry.space_group_name_H-M   'P 1'
#
loop_
_entity.id
_entity.type
_entity.pdbx_description
1 polymer ?
#
loop_
_entity_poly.entity_id
_entity_poly.type
_entity_poly.pdbx_seq_one_letter_code
_entity_poly.pdbx_strand_id
1 'polypeptide(L)'
;MDKVTRIPASENFETIKSFLKDNLLESKLGFIRSVALELEKYLVKYQTNLPLLPFMYSDLSIMLDNLLSRVVKKEVLDQAKSTKEKLEIDLTKSENLKHAKYVDIGFAASKGMKNKNLNELS
;
A
#
# COMPACT_ATOMS: atom_id res chain seq x y z
N MET A 1 36.94 -1.63 -30.30
CA MET A 1 36.15 -2.84 -30.00
C MET A 1 34.87 -2.38 -29.33
N ASP A 2 33.80 -2.27 -30.11
CA ASP A 2 32.49 -1.95 -29.57
C ASP A 2 31.99 -3.11 -28.72
N LYS A 3 31.75 -2.86 -27.43
CA LYS A 3 31.07 -3.82 -26.56
C LYS A 3 29.65 -3.96 -27.07
N VAL A 4 29.37 -5.05 -27.79
CA VAL A 4 27.99 -5.47 -28.07
C VAL A 4 27.34 -5.81 -26.74
N THR A 5 26.63 -4.85 -26.17
CA THR A 5 25.86 -5.03 -24.94
C THR A 5 24.72 -6.00 -25.26
N ARG A 6 24.90 -7.29 -24.97
CA ARG A 6 23.84 -8.30 -25.11
C ARG A 6 22.71 -7.93 -24.16
N ILE A 7 21.57 -7.54 -24.72
CA ILE A 7 20.36 -7.29 -23.94
C ILE A 7 19.95 -8.63 -23.30
N PRO A 8 19.82 -8.71 -21.97
CA PRO A 8 19.40 -9.95 -21.31
C PRO A 8 18.00 -10.35 -21.80
N ALA A 9 17.85 -11.56 -22.33
CA ALA A 9 16.56 -12.06 -22.82
C ALA A 9 15.76 -12.81 -21.73
N SER A 10 16.05 -12.54 -20.45
CA SER A 10 15.34 -13.20 -19.36
C SER A 10 13.95 -12.62 -19.16
N GLU A 11 13.02 -13.44 -18.70
CA GLU A 11 11.65 -13.02 -18.36
C GLU A 11 11.65 -11.87 -17.34
N ASN A 12 12.55 -11.90 -16.35
CA ASN A 12 12.72 -10.84 -15.37
C ASN A 12 13.13 -9.50 -16.03
N PHE A 13 13.99 -9.54 -17.06
CA PHE A 13 14.43 -8.34 -17.75
C PHE A 13 13.27 -7.69 -18.52
N GLU A 14 12.51 -8.47 -19.28
CA GLU A 14 11.35 -7.94 -20.02
C GLU A 14 10.25 -7.45 -19.07
N THR A 15 10.07 -8.12 -17.93
CA THR A 15 9.16 -7.68 -16.86
C THR A 15 9.56 -6.31 -16.31
N ILE A 16 10.80 -6.12 -15.86
CA ILE A 16 11.28 -4.82 -15.36
C ILE A 16 11.18 -3.74 -16.44
N LYS A 17 11.56 -4.06 -17.68
CA LYS A 17 11.46 -3.15 -18.82
C LYS A 17 10.02 -2.72 -19.09
N SER A 18 9.05 -3.62 -18.93
CA SER A 18 7.62 -3.27 -19.02
C SER A 18 7.18 -2.34 -17.87
N PHE A 19 7.66 -2.58 -16.65
CA PHE A 19 7.35 -1.73 -15.50
C PHE A 19 7.97 -0.33 -15.61
N LEU A 20 9.13 -0.19 -16.25
CA LEU A 20 9.72 1.12 -16.54
C LEU A 20 8.85 1.98 -17.47
N LYS A 21 7.94 1.36 -18.24
CA LYS A 21 6.94 2.08 -19.05
C LYS A 21 5.68 2.42 -18.25
N ASP A 22 5.51 1.86 -17.05
CA ASP A 22 4.34 2.12 -16.21
C ASP A 22 4.44 3.51 -15.61
N ASN A 23 3.51 4.37 -16.04
CA ASN A 23 3.45 5.73 -15.57
C ASN A 23 3.11 5.86 -14.08
N LEU A 24 2.65 4.82 -13.40
CA LEU A 24 2.33 4.89 -11.98
C LEU A 24 3.29 4.07 -11.13
N LEU A 25 4.42 3.59 -11.69
CA LEU A 25 5.36 2.72 -10.98
C LEU A 25 5.81 3.32 -9.64
N GLU A 26 6.33 4.55 -9.65
CA GLU A 26 6.77 5.26 -8.43
C GLU A 26 5.64 5.39 -7.40
N SER A 27 4.43 5.66 -7.87
CA SER A 27 3.27 5.78 -6.99
C SER A 27 2.86 4.43 -6.39
N LYS A 28 2.86 3.36 -7.19
CA LYS A 28 2.56 1.99 -6.75
C LYS A 28 3.59 1.52 -5.72
N LEU A 29 4.87 1.72 -5.99
CA LEU A 29 5.96 1.41 -5.05
C LEU A 29 5.84 2.23 -3.77
N GLY A 30 5.52 3.52 -3.88
CA GLY A 30 5.26 4.40 -2.74
C GLY A 30 4.11 3.92 -1.86
N PHE A 31 3.02 3.42 -2.45
CA PHE A 31 1.88 2.88 -1.72
C PHE A 31 2.25 1.56 -1.02
N ILE A 32 2.86 0.63 -1.74
CA ILE A 32 3.34 -0.65 -1.18
C ILE A 32 4.29 -0.40 -0.01
N ARG A 33 5.24 0.52 -0.18
CA ARG A 33 6.15 0.94 0.88
C ARG A 33 5.40 1.49 2.09
N SER A 34 4.36 2.30 1.88
CA SER A 34 3.55 2.85 2.97
C SER A 34 2.81 1.78 3.76
N VAL A 35 2.33 0.72 3.11
CA VAL A 35 1.72 -0.45 3.77
C VAL A 35 2.78 -1.27 4.51
N ALA A 36 3.93 -1.52 3.87
CA ALA A 36 5.03 -2.26 4.47
C ALA A 36 5.56 -1.61 5.75
N LEU A 37 5.71 -0.28 5.77
CA LEU A 37 6.15 0.47 6.96
C LEU A 37 5.16 0.38 8.13
N GLU A 38 3.86 0.19 7.85
CA GLU A 38 2.86 -0.01 8.89
C GLU A 38 2.97 -1.41 9.49
N LEU A 39 3.13 -2.43 8.65
CA LEU A 39 3.40 -3.81 9.07
C LEU A 39 4.72 -3.95 9.85
N GLU A 40 5.78 -3.30 9.37
CA GLU A 40 7.11 -3.36 9.97
C GLU A 40 7.10 -2.86 11.42
N LYS A 41 6.41 -1.74 11.70
CA LYS A 41 6.28 -1.20 13.07
C LYS A 41 5.65 -2.19 14.03
N TYR A 42 4.61 -2.90 13.58
CA TYR A 42 3.98 -3.95 14.36
C TYR A 42 4.95 -5.12 14.58
N LEU A 43 5.56 -5.63 13.52
CA LEU A 43 6.47 -6.79 13.59
C LEU A 43 7.66 -6.52 14.52
N VAL A 44 8.32 -5.38 14.37
CA VAL A 44 9.47 -4.98 15.19
C VAL A 44 9.09 -4.89 16.67
N LYS A 45 7.89 -4.39 17.00
CA LYS A 45 7.42 -4.30 18.39
C LYS A 45 7.35 -5.66 19.07
N TYR A 46 6.94 -6.70 18.35
CA TYR A 46 6.73 -8.06 18.90
C TYR A 46 7.91 -9.02 18.69
N GLN A 47 8.95 -8.61 17.96
CA GLN A 47 10.21 -9.34 17.84
C GLN A 47 11.16 -9.04 19.01
N THR A 48 10.66 -9.13 20.25
CA THR A 48 11.43 -8.87 21.47
C THR A 48 11.14 -9.93 22.54
N ASN A 49 12.03 -10.08 23.53
CA ASN A 49 11.83 -11.00 24.66
C ASN A 49 10.91 -10.44 25.77
N LEU A 50 10.25 -9.31 25.52
CA LEU A 50 9.34 -8.69 26.49
C LEU A 50 7.99 -9.41 26.46
N PRO A 51 7.26 -9.48 27.59
CA PRO A 51 5.96 -10.16 27.67
C PRO A 51 4.84 -9.30 27.06
N LEU A 52 4.94 -8.99 25.76
CA LEU A 52 4.01 -8.09 25.05
C LEU A 52 2.77 -8.79 24.48
N LEU A 53 2.69 -10.13 24.61
CA LEU A 53 1.58 -10.95 24.10
C LEU A 53 0.18 -10.40 24.44
N PRO A 54 -0.10 -9.89 25.67
CA PRO A 54 -1.42 -9.33 25.98
C PRO A 54 -1.85 -8.16 25.09
N PHE A 55 -0.90 -7.44 24.48
CA PHE A 55 -1.17 -6.29 23.62
C PHE A 55 -1.23 -6.65 22.13
N MET A 56 -0.82 -7.87 21.75
CA MET A 56 -0.70 -8.26 20.33
C MET A 56 -2.01 -8.09 19.56
N TYR A 57 -3.12 -8.49 20.17
CA TYR A 57 -4.43 -8.44 19.53
C TYR A 57 -4.92 -7.00 19.33
N SER A 58 -4.77 -6.15 20.34
CA SER A 58 -5.20 -4.74 20.25
C SER A 58 -4.41 -4.01 19.17
N ASP A 59 -3.10 -4.19 19.14
CA ASP A 59 -2.22 -3.48 18.21
C ASP A 59 -2.39 -3.98 16.78
N LEU A 60 -2.64 -5.29 16.60
CA LEU A 60 -2.96 -5.86 15.30
C LEU A 60 -4.28 -5.31 14.77
N SER A 61 -5.29 -5.19 15.64
CA SER A 61 -6.59 -4.62 15.28
C SER A 61 -6.47 -3.14 14.91
N ILE A 62 -5.67 -2.35 15.64
CA ILE A 62 -5.39 -0.94 15.32
C ILE A 62 -4.68 -0.83 13.97
N MET A 63 -3.66 -1.65 13.71
CA MET A 63 -2.96 -1.68 12.43
C MET A 63 -3.90 -2.02 11.27
N LEU A 64 -4.77 -3.02 11.46
CA LEU A 64 -5.77 -3.39 10.46
C LEU A 64 -6.76 -2.24 10.20
N ASP A 65 -7.24 -1.59 11.26
CA ASP A 65 -8.14 -0.43 11.16
C ASP A 65 -7.51 0.70 10.37
N ASN A 66 -6.24 1.01 10.63
CA ASN A 66 -5.51 2.02 9.87
C ASN A 66 -5.43 1.65 8.39
N LEU A 67 -5.06 0.40 8.06
CA LEU A 67 -4.97 -0.08 6.68
C LEU A 67 -6.33 -0.04 5.97
N LEU A 68 -7.39 -0.51 6.61
CA LEU A 68 -8.75 -0.47 6.05
C LEU A 68 -9.23 0.97 5.87
N SER A 69 -8.93 1.87 6.82
CA SER A 69 -9.32 3.28 6.75
C SER A 69 -8.75 4.01 5.55
N ARG A 70 -7.68 3.49 4.92
CA ARG A 70 -7.12 4.07 3.69
C ARG A 70 -8.07 3.97 2.52
N VAL A 71 -8.91 2.92 2.46
CA VAL A 71 -9.75 2.59 1.29
C VAL A 71 -11.25 2.49 1.60
N VAL A 72 -11.63 2.07 2.81
CA VAL A 72 -13.02 1.89 3.24
C VAL A 72 -13.58 3.20 3.79
N LYS A 73 -14.86 3.47 3.53
CA LYS A 73 -15.55 4.64 4.09
C LYS A 73 -15.62 4.56 5.61
N LYS A 74 -15.57 5.71 6.28
CA LYS A 74 -15.54 5.78 7.74
C LYS A 74 -16.83 5.22 8.35
N GLU A 75 -17.97 5.58 7.79
CA GLU A 75 -19.30 5.12 8.22
C GLU A 75 -19.46 3.60 8.13
N VAL A 76 -18.80 2.94 7.17
CA VAL A 76 -18.83 1.47 7.01
C VAL A 76 -17.93 0.81 8.07
N LEU A 77 -16.76 1.39 8.34
CA LEU A 77 -15.90 0.91 9.43
C LEU A 77 -16.52 1.10 10.81
N ASP A 78 -17.21 2.22 11.03
CA ASP A 78 -17.86 2.54 12.31
C ASP A 78 -19.10 1.64 12.55
N GLN A 79 -19.73 1.10 11.49
CA GLN A 79 -20.82 0.12 11.59
C GLN A 79 -20.33 -1.29 11.99
N ALA A 80 -19.10 -1.66 11.60
CA ALA A 80 -18.49 -2.94 11.96
C ALA A 80 -17.90 -2.87 13.39
N LYS A 81 -18.54 -3.56 14.35
CA LYS A 81 -18.22 -3.47 15.78
C LYS A 81 -17.07 -4.39 16.21
N SER A 82 -16.74 -5.39 15.40
CA SER A 82 -15.69 -6.37 15.67
C SER A 82 -14.65 -6.44 14.55
N THR A 83 -13.44 -6.88 14.88
CA THR A 83 -12.37 -7.13 13.90
C THR A 83 -12.81 -8.13 12.83
N LYS A 84 -13.63 -9.12 13.19
CA LYS A 84 -14.20 -10.09 12.24
C LYS A 84 -15.11 -9.41 11.23
N GLU A 85 -16.08 -8.61 11.68
CA GLU A 85 -16.99 -7.88 10.78
C GLU A 85 -16.23 -6.95 9.84
N LYS A 86 -15.15 -6.31 10.32
CA LYS A 86 -14.29 -5.46 9.49
C LYS A 86 -13.57 -6.24 8.38
N LEU A 87 -13.14 -7.47 8.65
CA LEU A 87 -12.52 -8.35 7.65
C LEU A 87 -13.51 -8.91 6.63
N GLU A 88 -14.80 -8.96 6.97
CA GLU A 88 -15.88 -9.42 6.10
C GLU A 88 -16.46 -8.31 5.21
N ILE A 89 -15.97 -7.07 5.33
CA ILE A 89 -16.36 -5.96 4.44
C ILE A 89 -15.97 -6.30 3.00
N ASP A 90 -16.97 -6.32 2.13
CA ASP A 90 -16.78 -6.59 0.71
C ASP A 90 -16.08 -5.39 0.02
N LEU A 91 -14.80 -5.56 -0.28
CA LEU A 91 -13.97 -4.56 -0.95
C LEU A 91 -14.20 -4.48 -2.47
N THR A 92 -15.11 -5.28 -3.03
CA THR A 92 -15.50 -5.19 -4.45
C THR A 92 -16.67 -4.23 -4.66
N LYS A 93 -17.43 -3.93 -3.60
CA LYS A 93 -18.57 -3.02 -3.66
C LYS A 93 -18.13 -1.57 -3.45
N SER A 94 -18.35 -0.74 -4.46
CA SER A 94 -18.03 0.69 -4.42
C SER A 94 -18.77 1.45 -3.31
N GLU A 95 -19.92 0.96 -2.84
CA GLU A 95 -20.65 1.54 -1.72
C GLU A 95 -19.86 1.49 -0.40
N ASN A 96 -18.97 0.50 -0.25
CA ASN A 96 -18.10 0.35 0.92
C ASN A 96 -16.83 1.20 0.85
N LEU A 97 -16.43 1.60 -0.36
CA LEU A 97 -15.14 2.21 -0.62
C LEU A 97 -15.21 3.73 -0.74
N LYS A 98 -14.14 4.39 -0.32
CA LYS A 98 -13.94 5.81 -0.59
C LYS A 98 -13.88 6.05 -2.10
N HIS A 99 -14.42 7.18 -2.55
CA HIS A 99 -14.16 7.65 -3.90
C HIS A 99 -12.65 7.83 -4.11
N ALA A 100 -12.12 7.51 -5.30
CA ALA A 100 -10.67 7.45 -5.58
C ALA A 100 -9.88 8.69 -5.12
N LYS A 101 -10.48 9.89 -5.23
CA LYS A 101 -9.91 11.16 -4.74
C LYS A 101 -9.59 11.19 -3.24
N TYR A 102 -10.30 10.40 -2.43
CA TYR A 102 -10.18 10.38 -0.97
C TYR A 102 -9.48 9.13 -0.43
N VAL A 103 -9.04 8.22 -1.31
CA VAL A 103 -8.22 7.09 -0.92
C VAL A 103 -6.89 7.60 -0.40
N ASP A 104 -6.50 7.16 0.79
CA ASP A 104 -5.18 7.48 1.34
C ASP A 104 -4.13 6.53 0.75
N ILE A 105 -3.42 7.03 -0.26
CA ILE A 105 -2.31 6.31 -0.89
C ILE A 105 -0.95 6.56 -0.17
N GLY A 106 -0.94 7.39 0.87
CA GLY A 106 0.27 7.80 1.58
C GLY A 106 1.09 8.86 0.84
N PHE A 107 2.01 9.48 1.58
CA PHE A 107 2.81 10.61 1.12
C PHE A 107 3.69 10.28 -0.09
N ALA A 108 4.40 9.14 -0.05
CA ALA A 108 5.32 8.74 -1.11
C ALA A 108 4.59 8.51 -2.44
N ALA A 109 3.45 7.81 -2.40
CA ALA A 109 2.65 7.55 -3.60
C ALA A 109 2.07 8.86 -4.19
N SER A 110 1.57 9.72 -3.30
CA SER A 110 1.02 11.04 -3.66
C SER A 110 2.05 11.93 -4.34
N LYS A 111 3.30 11.92 -3.87
CA LYS A 111 4.41 12.65 -4.48
C LYS A 111 4.71 12.13 -5.89
N GLY A 112 4.72 10.81 -6.07
CA GLY A 112 4.88 10.18 -7.38
C GLY A 112 3.82 10.60 -8.40
N MET A 113 2.56 10.77 -7.96
CA MET A 113 1.47 11.23 -8.83
C MET A 113 1.62 12.70 -9.20
N LYS A 114 1.99 13.56 -8.23
CA LYS A 114 2.14 15.01 -8.45
C LYS A 114 3.30 15.36 -9.37
N ASN A 115 4.41 14.62 -9.30
CA ASN A 115 5.56 14.84 -10.18
C ASN A 115 5.22 14.62 -11.67
N LYS A 116 4.13 13.90 -11.98
CA LYS A 116 3.70 13.67 -13.37
C LYS A 116 2.84 14.78 -13.94
N ASN A 117 1.93 15.31 -13.14
CA ASN A 117 1.12 16.47 -13.56
C ASN A 117 1.99 17.68 -13.94
N LEU A 118 3.21 17.80 -13.38
CA LEU A 118 4.18 18.85 -13.72
C LEU A 118 4.94 18.58 -15.04
N ASN A 119 5.19 17.31 -15.37
CA ASN A 119 5.91 16.92 -16.60
C ASN A 119 5.02 16.90 -17.85
N GLU A 120 3.70 16.92 -17.70
CA GLU A 120 2.75 17.07 -18.81
C GLU A 120 2.44 18.55 -19.14
N LEU A 121 2.98 19.48 -18.34
CA LEU A 121 2.84 20.94 -18.49
C LEU A 121 4.16 21.63 -18.90
N SER A 122 5.20 20.86 -19.23
CA SER A 122 6.52 21.34 -19.69
C SER A 122 6.76 20.93 -21.14
#